data_AF-A0A923DH51-F1
#
_entry.id   AF-A0A923DH51-F1
#
_cell.length_a   1.000
_cell.length_b   1.000
_cell.length_c   1.000
_cell.angle_alpha   90.00
_cell.angle_beta   90.00
_cell.angle_gamma   90.00
#
_symmetry.space_group_name_H-M   'P 1'
#
loop_
_entity.id
_entity.type
_entity.pdbx_description
1 polymer ?
#
loop_
_entity_poly.entity_id
_entity_poly.type
_entity_poly.pdbx_seq_one_letter_code
_entity_poly.pdbx_strand_id
1 'polypeptide(L)'
;MKPKIFVGSSVEKLDVARAIQANLEYDCYSEIWSQGTFELSKSNLENLIDSLESFDFAIFVLYPEDVLQTRNSKINVVRDNVIFELGLFFGKLGRNCVYFVVPRGKASTHLPTDLLGITYGTFDSEHTNLRASLEPFCTQVREKIKQEFLPQFPEKGLIGLNVLHKTINQLTSDLQYNLCANTPNNFDLKVTFQNLSFDQSGFNNTWLMPVFNNDGWVVDTFNQETKSQVFQLKSKRNGEMVILFNGKGKAKLEFYKNGEDSPFNSKEIEWQ
;
A
#
# COMPACT_ATOMS: atom_id res chain seq x y z
N MET A 1 5.44 -12.49 1.23
CA MET A 1 6.18 -11.20 1.21
C MET A 1 5.74 -10.39 2.41
N LYS A 2 6.67 -9.71 3.08
CA LYS A 2 6.38 -8.84 4.23
C LYS A 2 6.57 -7.37 3.81
N PRO A 3 5.60 -6.48 4.08
CA PRO A 3 5.78 -5.05 3.84
C PRO A 3 6.90 -4.50 4.70
N LYS A 4 7.51 -3.40 4.27
CA LYS A 4 8.46 -2.64 5.08
C LYS A 4 7.72 -1.52 5.81
N ILE A 5 7.92 -1.44 7.12
CA ILE A 5 7.32 -0.39 7.95
C ILE A 5 8.39 0.40 8.69
N PHE A 6 8.30 1.72 8.56
CA PHE A 6 9.11 2.64 9.32
C PHE A 6 8.52 2.82 10.72
N VAL A 7 9.35 2.85 11.76
CA VAL A 7 8.93 3.19 13.12
C VAL A 7 9.70 4.41 13.61
N GLY A 8 9.01 5.56 13.64
CA GLY A 8 9.51 6.83 14.14
C GLY A 8 9.19 7.04 15.61
N SER A 9 10.18 7.44 16.39
CA SER A 9 10.02 7.86 17.78
C SER A 9 11.12 8.85 18.15
N SER A 10 10.96 9.51 19.30
CA SER A 10 12.09 10.10 19.98
C SER A 10 13.10 9.04 20.45
N VAL A 11 14.31 9.47 20.81
CA VAL A 11 15.35 8.57 21.36
C VAL A 11 14.95 8.10 22.76
N GLU A 12 14.22 8.94 23.47
CA GLU A 12 13.73 8.76 24.82
C GLU A 12 12.60 7.73 24.90
N LYS A 13 11.92 7.42 23.77
CA LYS A 13 10.84 6.40 23.65
C LYS A 13 11.16 5.23 22.74
N LEU A 14 12.45 4.87 22.65
CA LEU A 14 12.89 3.70 21.90
C LEU A 14 12.32 2.38 22.47
N ASP A 15 11.97 2.32 23.74
CA ASP A 15 11.30 1.17 24.36
C ASP A 15 9.92 0.90 23.74
N VAL A 16 9.12 1.95 23.50
CA VAL A 16 7.81 1.86 22.82
C VAL A 16 7.99 1.44 21.36
N ALA A 17 8.94 2.04 20.64
CA ALA A 17 9.25 1.67 19.25
C ALA A 17 9.70 0.20 19.13
N ARG A 18 10.55 -0.27 20.04
CA ARG A 18 10.99 -1.68 20.10
C ARG A 18 9.84 -2.63 20.42
N ALA A 19 8.90 -2.24 21.28
CA ALA A 19 7.72 -3.05 21.56
C ALA A 19 6.80 -3.18 20.33
N ILE A 20 6.62 -2.11 19.55
CA ILE A 20 5.91 -2.15 18.26
C ILE A 20 6.64 -3.07 17.27
N GLN A 21 7.95 -2.89 17.10
CA GLN A 21 8.78 -3.74 16.22
C GLN A 21 8.63 -5.22 16.59
N ALA A 22 8.69 -5.55 17.88
CA ALA A 22 8.53 -6.93 18.36
C ALA A 22 7.12 -7.50 18.09
N ASN A 23 6.06 -6.68 18.21
CA ASN A 23 4.68 -7.14 17.93
C ASN A 23 4.43 -7.40 16.45
N LEU A 24 5.17 -6.74 15.57
CA LEU A 24 4.97 -6.82 14.13
C LEU A 24 5.98 -7.72 13.41
N GLU A 25 6.92 -8.33 14.13
CA GLU A 25 8.00 -9.18 13.61
C GLU A 25 7.55 -10.23 12.58
N TYR A 26 6.41 -10.87 12.83
CA TYR A 26 5.89 -11.93 11.95
C TYR A 26 5.16 -11.42 10.72
N ASP A 27 4.77 -10.14 10.70
CA ASP A 27 3.87 -9.57 9.69
C ASP A 27 4.61 -8.66 8.72
N CYS A 28 5.57 -7.86 9.20
CA CYS A 28 6.31 -6.90 8.38
C CYS A 28 7.80 -6.84 8.76
N TYR A 29 8.60 -6.27 7.87
CA TYR A 29 9.96 -5.84 8.18
C TYR A 29 9.88 -4.45 8.79
N SER A 30 9.91 -4.39 10.12
CA SER A 30 9.86 -3.13 10.85
C SER A 30 11.26 -2.62 11.17
N GLU A 31 11.55 -1.39 10.76
CA GLU A 31 12.83 -0.72 11.02
C GLU A 31 12.56 0.53 11.86
N ILE A 32 13.20 0.60 13.03
CA ILE A 32 13.14 1.80 13.86
C ILE A 32 14.11 2.82 13.28
N TRP A 33 13.73 4.09 13.23
CA TRP A 33 14.55 5.15 12.60
C TRP A 33 16.02 5.13 13.05
N SER A 34 16.26 5.02 14.36
CA SER A 34 17.61 4.95 14.94
C SER A 34 18.45 3.73 14.51
N GLN A 35 17.84 2.71 13.90
CA GLN A 35 18.50 1.50 13.40
C GLN A 35 18.89 1.61 11.91
N GLY A 36 18.49 2.70 11.23
CA GLY A 36 18.81 2.96 9.82
C GLY A 36 20.23 3.48 9.59
N THR A 37 20.67 3.47 8.33
CA THR A 37 21.98 3.96 7.90
C THR A 37 22.02 5.48 7.89
N PHE A 38 22.67 6.07 8.89
CA PHE A 38 23.12 7.46 8.81
C PHE A 38 24.31 7.53 7.88
N GLU A 39 24.13 8.04 6.66
CA GLU A 39 25.27 8.32 5.79
C GLU A 39 26.07 9.51 6.35
N LEU A 40 27.37 9.31 6.50
CA LEU A 40 28.29 10.37 6.92
C LEU A 40 28.24 11.51 5.89
N SER A 41 28.14 12.74 6.37
CA SER A 41 28.04 13.98 5.57
C SER A 41 26.65 14.32 5.00
N LYS A 42 25.60 13.52 5.26
CA LYS A 42 24.21 13.92 5.01
C LYS A 42 23.55 14.48 6.27
N SER A 43 22.65 15.43 6.09
CA SER A 43 21.76 15.88 7.16
C SER A 43 20.76 14.78 7.53
N ASN A 44 20.20 14.84 8.75
CA ASN A 44 19.15 13.91 9.18
C ASN A 44 17.92 13.96 8.25
N LEU A 45 17.61 15.13 7.70
CA LEU A 45 16.50 15.30 6.77
C LEU A 45 16.76 14.59 5.43
N GLU A 46 17.97 14.68 4.88
CA GLU A 46 18.33 14.00 3.63
C GLU A 46 18.29 12.48 3.80
N ASN A 47 18.88 11.97 4.88
CA ASN A 47 18.80 10.53 5.21
C ASN A 47 17.34 10.07 5.35
N LEU A 48 16.48 10.91 5.96
CA LEU A 48 15.06 10.59 6.13
C LEU A 48 14.36 10.54 4.78
N ILE A 49 14.56 11.56 3.93
CA ILE A 49 13.97 11.63 2.59
C ILE A 49 14.39 10.43 1.74
N ASP A 50 15.66 10.04 1.76
CA ASP A 50 16.14 8.87 1.03
C ASP A 50 15.50 7.58 1.55
N SER A 51 15.30 7.47 2.87
CA SER A 51 14.65 6.31 3.47
C SER A 51 13.17 6.20 3.11
N LEU A 52 12.47 7.32 2.87
CA LEU A 52 11.03 7.36 2.57
C LEU A 52 10.62 6.49 1.36
N GLU A 53 11.50 6.35 0.35
CA GLU A 53 11.23 5.54 -0.84
C GLU A 53 11.20 4.04 -0.53
N SER A 54 11.85 3.62 0.55
CA SER A 54 12.07 2.21 0.85
C SER A 54 10.98 1.57 1.72
N PHE A 55 10.06 2.37 2.26
CA PHE A 55 9.00 1.92 3.16
C PHE A 55 7.62 1.94 2.51
N ASP A 56 6.80 0.94 2.81
CA ASP A 56 5.42 0.84 2.36
C ASP A 56 4.46 1.54 3.35
N PHE A 57 4.82 1.50 4.63
CA PHE A 57 4.04 2.02 5.76
C PHE A 57 4.91 2.77 6.76
N ALA A 58 4.30 3.56 7.64
CA ALA A 58 4.97 4.16 8.77
C ALA A 58 4.12 4.17 10.05
N ILE A 59 4.77 4.08 11.19
CA ILE A 59 4.21 4.23 12.53
C ILE A 59 4.99 5.30 13.27
N PHE A 60 4.30 6.23 13.91
CA PHE A 60 4.90 7.23 14.78
C PHE A 60 4.46 7.07 16.24
N VAL A 61 5.42 7.10 17.16
CA VAL A 61 5.16 7.19 18.59
C VAL A 61 5.11 8.65 18.99
N LEU A 62 3.90 9.15 19.24
CA LEU A 62 3.67 10.53 19.66
C LEU A 62 3.57 10.57 21.19
N TYR A 63 4.70 10.72 21.86
CA TYR A 63 4.78 10.83 23.31
C TYR A 63 5.05 12.29 23.71
N PRO A 64 4.38 12.83 24.75
CA PRO A 64 4.56 14.21 25.16
C PRO A 64 5.79 14.35 26.07
N GLU A 65 6.92 14.72 25.48
CA GLU A 65 8.22 14.79 26.18
C GLU A 65 8.74 16.21 26.34
N ASP A 66 8.30 17.13 25.48
CA ASP A 66 8.64 18.53 25.56
C ASP A 66 7.58 19.30 26.34
N VAL A 67 7.98 20.42 26.95
CA VAL A 67 7.06 21.29 27.69
C VAL A 67 6.93 22.61 26.95
N LEU A 68 5.72 22.89 26.47
CA LEU A 68 5.38 24.19 25.93
C LEU A 68 4.92 25.09 27.08
N GLN A 69 5.67 26.17 27.30
CA GLN A 69 5.33 27.19 28.28
C GLN A 69 4.53 28.30 27.61
N THR A 70 3.22 28.35 27.87
CA THR A 70 2.38 29.50 27.51
C THR A 70 2.39 30.53 28.65
N ARG A 71 1.83 31.72 28.41
CA ARG A 71 1.73 32.78 29.42
C ARG A 71 1.06 32.32 30.72
N ASN A 72 0.12 31.36 30.64
CA ASN A 72 -0.72 30.94 31.77
C ASN A 72 -0.68 29.42 32.08
N SER A 73 0.07 28.61 31.32
CA SER A 73 0.11 27.16 31.54
C SER A 73 1.39 26.50 31.01
N LYS A 74 1.75 25.35 31.61
CA LYS A 74 2.73 24.42 31.07
C LYS A 74 1.97 23.22 30.50
N ILE A 75 2.21 22.91 29.24
CA ILE A 75 1.53 21.83 28.52
C ILE A 75 2.60 20.88 27.99
N ASN A 76 2.44 19.58 28.22
CA ASN A 76 3.33 18.58 27.65
C ASN A 76 2.92 18.34 26.19
N VAL A 77 3.88 18.46 25.29
CA VAL A 77 3.70 18.37 23.83
C VAL A 77 4.65 17.33 23.25
N VAL A 78 4.25 16.79 22.11
CA VAL A 78 5.13 15.92 21.31
C VAL A 78 6.25 16.77 20.72
N ARG A 79 7.45 16.21 20.65
CA ARG A 79 8.62 16.86 20.07
C ARG A 79 8.37 17.26 18.61
N ASP A 80 8.72 18.50 18.27
CA ASP A 80 8.46 19.09 16.95
C ASP A 80 9.02 18.24 15.80
N ASN A 81 10.21 17.66 15.97
CA ASN A 81 10.84 16.80 14.96
C ASN A 81 9.97 15.58 14.62
N VAL A 82 9.35 14.94 15.62
CA VAL A 82 8.51 13.76 15.40
C VAL A 82 7.23 14.13 14.65
N ILE A 83 6.66 15.30 14.95
CA ILE A 83 5.49 15.82 14.22
C ILE A 83 5.86 16.19 12.78
N PHE A 84 7.04 16.77 12.58
CA PHE A 84 7.54 17.11 11.25
C PHE A 84 7.80 15.84 10.40
N GLU A 85 8.45 14.82 10.97
CA GLU A 85 8.66 13.52 10.33
C GLU A 85 7.34 12.85 9.96
N LEU A 86 6.36 12.84 10.88
CA LEU A 86 5.00 12.36 10.59
C LEU A 86 4.39 13.08 9.38
N GLY A 87 4.53 14.41 9.30
CA GLY A 87 4.05 15.21 8.19
C GLY A 87 4.71 14.84 6.85
N LEU A 88 6.03 14.60 6.85
CA LEU A 88 6.76 14.13 5.67
C LEU A 88 6.23 12.79 5.17
N PHE A 89 6.02 11.84 6.08
CA PHE A 89 5.47 10.53 5.71
C PHE A 89 4.04 10.62 5.21
N PHE A 90 3.19 11.47 5.79
CA PHE A 90 1.86 11.73 5.24
C PHE A 90 1.90 12.27 3.82
N GLY A 91 2.83 13.18 3.52
CA GLY A 91 3.01 13.71 2.16
C GLY A 91 3.46 12.65 1.17
N LYS A 92 4.40 11.78 1.58
CA LYS A 92 4.97 10.75 0.72
C LYS A 92 4.02 9.55 0.53
N LEU A 93 3.71 8.85 1.61
CA LEU A 93 2.99 7.57 1.58
C LEU A 93 1.47 7.76 1.52
N GLY A 94 0.97 8.92 1.95
CA GLY A 94 -0.46 9.17 2.09
C GLY A 94 -1.01 8.70 3.43
N ARG A 95 -2.16 9.26 3.82
CA ARG A 95 -2.76 9.05 5.15
C ARG A 95 -3.19 7.61 5.44
N ASN A 96 -3.47 6.81 4.41
CA ASN A 96 -3.90 5.41 4.59
C ASN A 96 -2.74 4.49 5.00
N CYS A 97 -1.48 4.90 4.77
CA CYS A 97 -0.28 4.09 5.01
C CYS A 97 0.55 4.60 6.20
N VAL A 98 0.10 5.62 6.91
CA VAL A 98 0.82 6.22 8.03
C VAL A 98 -0.07 6.23 9.26
N TYR A 99 0.41 5.62 10.33
CA TYR A 99 -0.30 5.46 11.59
C TYR A 99 0.48 6.11 12.72
N PHE A 100 -0.19 6.42 13.81
CA PHE A 100 0.48 6.91 15.01
C PHE A 100 -0.21 6.45 16.28
N VAL A 101 0.55 6.37 17.35
CA VAL A 101 0.10 5.91 18.66
C VAL A 101 0.45 6.93 19.75
N VAL A 102 -0.46 7.11 20.69
CA VAL A 102 -0.38 8.10 21.77
C VAL A 102 -0.59 7.41 23.13
N PRO A 103 0.16 7.77 24.19
CA PRO A 103 -0.07 7.22 25.51
C PRO A 103 -1.41 7.69 26.10
N ARG A 104 -2.10 6.81 26.84
CA ARG A 104 -3.27 7.12 27.68
C ARG A 104 -2.85 7.37 29.11
N GLY A 105 -3.69 8.08 29.87
CA GLY A 105 -3.52 8.27 31.31
C GLY A 105 -2.90 9.63 31.66
N LYS A 106 -1.97 9.67 32.62
CA LYS A 106 -1.41 10.91 33.18
C LYS A 106 -0.61 11.73 32.16
N ALA A 107 -0.12 11.11 31.10
CA ALA A 107 0.51 11.78 29.96
C ALA A 107 -0.56 12.33 29.00
N SER A 108 -1.33 13.34 29.42
CA SER A 108 -2.23 14.03 28.51
C SER A 108 -1.42 14.71 27.41
N THR A 109 -1.51 14.20 26.19
CA THR A 109 -0.74 14.66 25.04
C THR A 109 -1.52 15.73 24.32
N HIS A 110 -1.02 16.96 24.30
CA HIS A 110 -1.59 17.99 23.42
C HIS A 110 -1.10 17.77 21.99
N LEU A 111 -2.01 17.38 21.11
CA LEU A 111 -1.74 17.19 19.67
C LEU A 111 -2.18 18.43 18.86
N PRO A 112 -1.49 18.73 17.74
CA PRO A 112 -1.98 19.69 16.76
C PRO A 112 -3.43 19.39 16.34
N THR A 113 -4.25 20.43 16.16
CA THR A 113 -5.69 20.29 15.86
C THR A 113 -5.95 19.53 14.56
N ASP A 114 -5.07 19.67 13.57
CA ASP A 114 -5.16 18.94 12.30
C ASP A 114 -5.00 17.42 12.47
N LEU A 115 -4.32 16.97 13.54
CA LEU A 115 -4.20 15.54 13.87
C LEU A 115 -5.41 15.01 14.65
N LEU A 116 -6.20 15.88 15.29
CA LEU A 116 -7.39 15.46 16.05
C LEU A 116 -8.51 14.93 15.14
N GLY A 117 -8.51 15.31 13.86
CA GLY A 117 -9.41 14.75 12.85
C GLY A 117 -8.98 13.38 12.30
N ILE A 118 -7.82 12.86 12.72
CA ILE A 118 -7.29 11.57 12.28
C ILE A 118 -7.43 10.56 13.42
N THR A 119 -8.03 9.41 13.14
CA THR A 119 -8.10 8.31 14.11
C THR A 119 -6.71 7.76 14.39
N TYR A 120 -6.33 7.68 15.66
CA TYR A 120 -5.02 7.19 16.11
C TYR A 120 -5.12 6.08 17.15
N GLY A 121 -4.03 5.31 17.26
CA GLY A 121 -3.90 4.26 18.25
C GLY A 121 -3.59 4.81 19.64
N THR A 122 -3.95 4.07 20.67
CA THR A 122 -3.58 4.43 22.03
C THR A 122 -3.07 3.24 22.82
N PHE A 123 -2.19 3.48 23.78
CA PHE A 123 -1.63 2.44 24.66
C PHE A 123 -1.55 2.95 26.10
N ASP A 124 -1.56 2.04 27.07
CA ASP A 124 -1.29 2.38 28.47
C ASP A 124 0.22 2.41 28.71
N SER A 125 0.78 3.59 28.99
CA SER A 125 2.22 3.77 29.22
C SER A 125 2.69 3.26 30.57
N GLU A 126 1.77 3.10 31.53
CA GLU A 126 2.09 2.61 32.89
C GLU A 126 1.96 1.09 32.99
N HIS A 127 1.55 0.43 31.90
CA HIS A 127 1.42 -1.02 31.86
C HIS A 127 2.79 -1.69 31.99
N THR A 128 2.94 -2.60 32.95
CA THR A 128 4.21 -3.30 33.25
C THR A 128 4.76 -4.09 32.06
N ASN A 129 3.91 -4.45 31.11
CA ASN A 129 4.27 -5.08 29.84
C ASN A 129 3.85 -4.17 28.67
N LEU A 130 4.75 -3.31 28.20
CA LEU A 130 4.48 -2.40 27.08
C LEU A 130 4.06 -3.15 25.80
N ARG A 131 4.66 -4.32 25.54
CA ARG A 131 4.35 -5.15 24.38
C ARG A 131 2.86 -5.55 24.36
N ALA A 132 2.35 -6.02 25.49
CA ALA A 132 0.92 -6.35 25.64
C ALA A 132 0.02 -5.10 25.51
N SER A 133 0.47 -3.97 26.04
CA SER A 133 -0.26 -2.69 25.97
C SER A 133 -0.42 -2.17 24.54
N LEU A 134 0.58 -2.39 23.68
CA LEU A 134 0.63 -1.93 22.29
C LEU A 134 0.00 -2.93 21.30
N GLU A 135 -0.28 -4.16 21.73
CA GLU A 135 -0.80 -5.21 20.85
C GLU A 135 -2.16 -4.87 20.18
N PRO A 136 -3.11 -4.21 20.87
CA PRO A 136 -4.36 -3.77 20.22
C PRO A 136 -4.12 -2.77 19.08
N PHE A 137 -3.13 -1.89 19.22
CA PHE A 137 -2.73 -0.97 18.16
C PHE A 137 -2.06 -1.73 17.00
N CYS A 138 -1.11 -2.60 17.30
CA CYS A 138 -0.41 -3.41 16.29
C CYS A 138 -1.40 -4.30 15.50
N THR A 139 -2.44 -4.82 16.15
CA THR A 139 -3.50 -5.58 15.49
C THR A 139 -4.26 -4.75 14.46
N GLN A 140 -4.67 -3.53 14.80
CA GLN A 140 -5.33 -2.62 13.85
C GLN A 140 -4.42 -2.25 12.68
N VAL A 141 -3.12 -2.04 12.94
CA VAL A 141 -2.14 -1.79 11.89
C VAL A 141 -2.04 -2.99 10.94
N ARG A 142 -2.00 -4.23 11.45
CA ARG A 142 -1.98 -5.44 10.60
C ARG A 142 -3.18 -5.56 9.68
N GLU A 143 -4.37 -5.21 10.16
CA GLU A 143 -5.57 -5.20 9.34
C GLU A 143 -5.47 -4.17 8.20
N LYS A 144 -4.94 -2.98 8.50
CA LYS A 144 -4.72 -1.95 7.49
C LYS A 144 -3.66 -2.34 6.47
N ILE A 145 -2.56 -2.92 6.92
CA ILE A 145 -1.52 -3.45 6.02
C ILE A 145 -2.13 -4.45 5.03
N LYS A 146 -2.99 -5.38 5.50
CA LYS A 146 -3.65 -6.36 4.61
C LYS A 146 -4.55 -5.70 3.56
N GLN A 147 -5.14 -4.55 3.87
CA GLN A 147 -6.02 -3.80 2.96
C GLN A 147 -5.25 -2.99 1.92
N GLU A 148 -4.11 -2.42 2.33
CA GLU A 148 -3.40 -1.41 1.55
C GLU A 148 -2.13 -1.95 0.86
N PHE A 149 -1.61 -3.12 1.21
CA PHE A 149 -0.33 -3.62 0.67
C PHE A 149 -0.44 -4.32 -0.69
N LEU A 150 -1.63 -4.78 -1.08
CA LEU A 150 -1.87 -5.45 -2.36
C LEU A 150 -2.71 -4.56 -3.29
N PRO A 151 -2.54 -4.71 -4.62
CA PRO A 151 -3.37 -4.00 -5.58
C PRO A 151 -4.83 -4.38 -5.41
N GLN A 152 -5.68 -3.38 -5.48
CA GLN A 152 -7.12 -3.56 -5.42
C GLN A 152 -7.68 -3.65 -6.83
N PHE A 153 -8.60 -4.60 -7.04
CA PHE A 153 -9.32 -4.78 -8.29
C PHE A 153 -10.79 -4.56 -7.97
N PRO A 154 -11.38 -3.37 -8.17
CA PRO A 154 -12.80 -3.12 -7.92
C PRO A 154 -13.69 -4.04 -8.76
N GLU A 155 -14.89 -4.39 -8.30
CA GLU A 155 -15.78 -5.29 -9.06
C GLU A 155 -16.26 -4.69 -10.40
N LYS A 156 -16.39 -3.37 -10.45
CA LYS A 156 -16.85 -2.61 -11.62
C LYS A 156 -15.89 -1.45 -11.86
N GLY A 157 -15.71 -1.13 -13.14
CA GLY A 157 -15.11 0.14 -13.57
C GLY A 157 -16.18 1.07 -14.12
N LEU A 158 -15.75 2.01 -14.95
CA LEU A 158 -16.55 2.99 -15.65
C LEU A 158 -17.62 2.33 -16.54
N ILE A 159 -17.25 1.24 -17.22
CA ILE A 159 -18.12 0.52 -18.18
C ILE A 159 -18.15 -0.99 -17.90
N GLY A 160 -19.07 -1.43 -17.05
CA GLY A 160 -19.28 -2.86 -16.80
C GLY A 160 -18.31 -3.48 -15.78
N LEU A 161 -18.30 -4.82 -15.75
CA LEU A 161 -17.56 -5.61 -14.76
C LEU A 161 -16.05 -5.55 -15.03
N ASN A 162 -15.26 -5.63 -13.96
CA ASN A 162 -13.81 -5.68 -14.04
C ASN A 162 -13.32 -7.13 -14.18
N VAL A 163 -12.64 -7.43 -15.29
CA VAL A 163 -12.10 -8.78 -15.57
C VAL A 163 -11.04 -9.18 -14.54
N LEU A 164 -10.33 -8.20 -13.97
CA LEU A 164 -9.30 -8.45 -12.97
C LEU A 164 -9.88 -8.83 -11.59
N HIS A 165 -11.16 -8.54 -11.33
CA HIS A 165 -11.79 -8.86 -10.05
C HIS A 165 -11.87 -10.39 -9.84
N LYS A 166 -11.55 -10.85 -8.63
CA LYS A 166 -11.36 -12.27 -8.30
C LYS A 166 -12.56 -13.19 -8.59
N THR A 167 -13.78 -12.66 -8.61
CA THR A 167 -15.01 -13.43 -8.82
C THR A 167 -15.50 -13.44 -10.27
N ILE A 168 -14.96 -12.57 -11.13
CA ILE A 168 -15.47 -12.35 -12.49
C ILE A 168 -14.75 -13.29 -13.46
N ASN A 169 -15.24 -14.52 -13.60
CA ASN A 169 -14.57 -15.57 -14.38
C ASN A 169 -15.34 -15.99 -15.64
N GLN A 170 -16.61 -15.61 -15.72
CA GLN A 170 -17.50 -15.93 -16.83
C GLN A 170 -17.97 -14.61 -17.42
N LEU A 171 -17.76 -14.44 -18.72
CA LEU A 171 -18.05 -13.23 -19.48
C LEU A 171 -19.02 -13.58 -20.61
N THR A 172 -19.67 -12.57 -21.14
CA THR A 172 -20.55 -12.65 -22.30
C THR A 172 -19.83 -12.00 -23.47
N SER A 173 -19.79 -12.72 -24.58
CA SER A 173 -19.15 -12.25 -25.81
C SER A 173 -19.77 -10.93 -26.31
N ASP A 174 -18.95 -10.13 -26.98
CA ASP A 174 -19.32 -8.86 -27.61
C ASP A 174 -19.81 -7.76 -26.62
N LEU A 175 -19.68 -7.99 -25.31
CA LEU A 175 -19.87 -6.96 -24.28
C LEU A 175 -18.54 -6.26 -23.92
N GLN A 176 -18.69 -5.03 -23.40
CA GLN A 176 -17.58 -4.26 -22.84
C GLN A 176 -17.36 -4.59 -21.37
N TYR A 177 -16.09 -4.74 -21.01
CA TYR A 177 -15.60 -4.94 -19.66
C TYR A 177 -14.50 -3.93 -19.33
N ASN A 178 -14.07 -3.87 -18.06
CA ASN A 178 -12.91 -3.08 -17.65
C ASN A 178 -11.73 -3.92 -17.21
N LEU A 179 -10.56 -3.30 -17.34
CA LEU A 179 -9.35 -3.59 -16.59
C LEU A 179 -9.14 -2.45 -15.61
N CYS A 180 -9.66 -2.62 -14.39
CA CYS A 180 -9.56 -1.63 -13.32
C CYS A 180 -8.64 -2.14 -12.20
N ALA A 181 -7.64 -1.35 -11.84
CA ALA A 181 -6.74 -1.67 -10.73
C ALA A 181 -6.26 -0.41 -10.03
N ASN A 182 -6.10 -0.47 -8.71
CA ASN A 182 -5.44 0.56 -7.91
C ASN A 182 -4.17 -0.03 -7.31
N THR A 183 -3.01 0.51 -7.66
CA THR A 183 -1.72 0.02 -7.15
C THR A 183 -1.30 0.78 -5.89
N PRO A 184 -0.82 0.07 -4.86
CA PRO A 184 -0.30 0.73 -3.66
C PRO A 184 1.09 1.34 -3.90
N ASN A 185 1.65 1.94 -2.83
CA ASN A 185 3.03 2.41 -2.85
C ASN A 185 3.99 1.25 -3.15
N ASN A 186 5.06 1.52 -3.89
CA ASN A 186 6.11 0.55 -4.23
C ASN A 186 5.61 -0.76 -4.86
N PHE A 187 4.47 -0.70 -5.57
CA PHE A 187 3.87 -1.85 -6.24
C PHE A 187 3.61 -1.56 -7.71
N ASP A 188 4.55 -1.94 -8.57
CA ASP A 188 4.34 -2.00 -10.01
C ASP A 188 3.60 -3.30 -10.35
N LEU A 189 2.40 -3.17 -10.91
CA LEU A 189 1.57 -4.30 -11.32
C LEU A 189 1.86 -4.65 -12.78
N LYS A 190 2.09 -5.94 -13.06
CA LYS A 190 2.09 -6.52 -14.40
C LYS A 190 1.03 -7.61 -14.44
N VAL A 191 0.12 -7.54 -15.43
CA VAL A 191 -0.86 -8.59 -15.70
C VAL A 191 -0.60 -9.16 -17.08
N THR A 192 -0.43 -10.48 -17.16
CA THR A 192 -0.28 -11.18 -18.44
C THR A 192 -1.57 -11.91 -18.75
N PHE A 193 -2.10 -11.69 -19.95
CA PHE A 193 -3.22 -12.45 -20.50
C PHE A 193 -2.64 -13.46 -21.48
N GLN A 194 -2.80 -14.75 -21.20
CA GLN A 194 -2.43 -15.84 -22.09
C GLN A 194 -3.69 -16.43 -22.73
N ASN A 195 -3.75 -16.43 -24.05
CA ASN A 195 -4.88 -16.99 -24.79
C ASN A 195 -4.81 -18.52 -24.76
N LEU A 196 -5.85 -19.15 -24.19
CA LEU A 196 -6.01 -20.61 -24.14
C LEU A 196 -7.06 -21.12 -25.14
N SER A 197 -7.63 -20.23 -25.94
CA SER A 197 -8.69 -20.57 -26.89
C SER A 197 -8.14 -21.39 -28.05
N PHE A 198 -8.91 -22.39 -28.45
CA PHE A 198 -8.65 -23.22 -29.62
C PHE A 198 -9.58 -22.77 -30.75
N ASP A 199 -9.41 -21.58 -31.33
CA ASP A 199 -10.21 -21.21 -32.51
C ASP A 199 -9.38 -20.68 -33.70
N GLN A 200 -9.85 -21.12 -34.88
CA GLN A 200 -9.21 -21.21 -36.19
C GLN A 200 -9.57 -20.02 -37.09
N SER A 201 -10.06 -18.92 -36.52
CA SER A 201 -10.66 -17.77 -37.23
C SER A 201 -9.66 -16.75 -37.79
N GLY A 202 -8.35 -17.03 -37.71
CA GLY A 202 -7.30 -16.20 -38.32
C GLY A 202 -6.92 -14.94 -37.53
N PHE A 203 -7.66 -14.60 -36.46
CA PHE A 203 -7.25 -13.58 -35.49
C PHE A 203 -6.68 -14.25 -34.23
N ASN A 204 -5.41 -14.02 -33.96
CA ASN A 204 -4.72 -14.68 -32.84
C ASN A 204 -5.04 -14.07 -31.46
N ASN A 205 -5.51 -12.81 -31.41
CA ASN A 205 -6.03 -12.18 -30.20
C ASN A 205 -7.56 -12.19 -30.21
N THR A 206 -8.17 -12.80 -29.20
CA THR A 206 -9.63 -12.89 -29.05
C THR A 206 -10.22 -11.73 -28.23
N TRP A 207 -9.37 -10.78 -27.83
CA TRP A 207 -9.76 -9.56 -27.14
C TRP A 207 -9.24 -8.31 -27.85
N LEU A 208 -10.00 -7.23 -27.72
CA LEU A 208 -9.76 -5.94 -28.34
C LEU A 208 -9.80 -4.82 -27.29
N MET A 209 -8.98 -3.79 -27.49
CA MET A 209 -8.93 -2.61 -26.65
C MET A 209 -9.23 -1.39 -27.53
N PRO A 210 -10.27 -0.59 -27.23
CA PRO A 210 -10.51 0.65 -27.93
C PRO A 210 -9.33 1.62 -27.75
N VAL A 211 -8.89 2.28 -28.82
CA VAL A 211 -7.65 3.08 -28.88
C VAL A 211 -7.63 4.29 -27.91
N PHE A 212 -8.76 4.67 -27.32
CA PHE A 212 -8.93 5.95 -26.63
C PHE A 212 -9.05 5.89 -25.10
N ASN A 213 -8.75 4.77 -24.44
CA ASN A 213 -8.96 4.69 -22.98
C ASN A 213 -8.01 3.74 -22.26
N ASN A 214 -6.75 4.13 -22.11
CA ASN A 214 -5.72 3.38 -21.38
C ASN A 214 -5.26 4.14 -20.14
N ASP A 215 -6.18 4.71 -19.36
CA ASP A 215 -5.83 5.58 -18.22
C ASP A 215 -4.89 4.82 -17.26
N GLY A 216 -3.66 5.30 -17.13
CA GLY A 216 -2.59 4.67 -16.33
C GLY A 216 -1.95 3.39 -16.91
N TRP A 217 -2.61 2.67 -17.81
CA TRP A 217 -2.12 1.40 -18.34
C TRP A 217 -1.12 1.57 -19.49
N VAL A 218 0.02 0.89 -19.38
CA VAL A 218 0.93 0.63 -20.49
C VAL A 218 0.66 -0.78 -21.01
N VAL A 219 0.39 -0.91 -22.31
CA VAL A 219 0.03 -2.18 -22.93
C VAL A 219 1.01 -2.50 -24.04
N ASP A 220 1.58 -3.70 -24.00
CA ASP A 220 2.52 -4.16 -25.02
C ASP A 220 1.79 -4.51 -26.33
N THR A 221 2.51 -4.96 -27.36
CA THR A 221 1.87 -5.58 -28.53
C THR A 221 1.61 -7.07 -28.24
N PHE A 222 0.52 -7.63 -28.78
CA PHE A 222 0.21 -9.05 -28.62
C PHE A 222 1.34 -9.91 -29.18
N ASN A 223 1.90 -10.79 -28.35
CA ASN A 223 2.93 -11.73 -28.75
C ASN A 223 2.28 -12.96 -29.40
N GLN A 224 2.58 -13.16 -30.69
CA GLN A 224 2.01 -14.23 -31.51
C GLN A 224 2.55 -15.62 -31.16
N GLU A 225 3.80 -15.72 -30.70
CA GLU A 225 4.47 -16.99 -30.38
C GLU A 225 3.94 -17.56 -29.06
N THR A 226 3.87 -16.70 -28.03
CA THR A 226 3.40 -17.08 -26.69
C THR A 226 1.88 -16.96 -26.54
N LYS A 227 1.20 -16.39 -27.55
CA LYS A 227 -0.22 -16.04 -27.55
C LYS A 227 -0.60 -15.20 -26.32
N SER A 228 0.21 -14.20 -25.98
CA SER A 228 0.03 -13.43 -24.76
C SER A 228 0.09 -11.93 -24.95
N GLN A 229 -0.60 -11.21 -24.08
CA GLN A 229 -0.61 -9.76 -23.99
C GLN A 229 -0.21 -9.31 -22.58
N VAL A 230 0.65 -8.31 -22.48
CA VAL A 230 1.09 -7.77 -21.18
C VAL A 230 0.50 -6.39 -20.95
N PHE A 231 0.04 -6.17 -19.72
CA PHE A 231 -0.52 -4.95 -19.21
C PHE A 231 0.27 -4.52 -17.98
N GLN A 232 0.72 -3.27 -17.93
CA GLN A 232 1.53 -2.74 -16.84
C GLN A 232 0.89 -1.48 -16.25
N LEU A 233 0.91 -1.39 -14.94
CA LEU A 233 0.44 -0.23 -14.18
C LEU A 233 1.47 0.08 -13.10
N LYS A 234 2.00 1.30 -13.11
CA LYS A 234 3.01 1.74 -12.13
C LYS A 234 2.43 1.90 -10.73
N SER A 235 3.28 1.89 -9.72
CA SER A 235 2.90 2.14 -8.32
C SER A 235 2.14 3.47 -8.12
N LYS A 236 1.28 3.52 -7.09
CA LYS A 236 0.48 4.71 -6.73
C LYS A 236 -0.33 5.27 -7.90
N ARG A 237 -0.93 4.38 -8.69
CA ARG A 237 -1.78 4.73 -9.84
C ARG A 237 -3.11 4.00 -9.77
N ASN A 238 -4.14 4.68 -10.28
CA ASN A 238 -5.37 4.03 -10.68
C ASN A 238 -5.25 3.78 -12.18
N GLY A 239 -5.52 2.56 -12.59
CA GLY A 239 -5.55 2.16 -13.99
C GLY A 239 -6.96 1.78 -14.39
N GLU A 240 -7.44 2.32 -15.49
CA GLU A 240 -8.76 2.03 -16.04
C GLU A 240 -8.72 1.97 -17.56
N MET A 241 -9.26 0.87 -18.11
CA MET A 241 -9.30 0.64 -19.55
C MET A 241 -10.43 -0.29 -19.92
N VAL A 242 -11.02 -0.05 -21.09
CA VAL A 242 -12.07 -0.91 -21.66
C VAL A 242 -11.45 -2.05 -22.44
N ILE A 243 -11.99 -3.25 -22.28
CA ILE A 243 -11.63 -4.44 -23.04
C ILE A 243 -12.89 -5.18 -23.52
N LEU A 244 -12.83 -5.73 -24.72
CA LEU A 244 -13.89 -6.53 -25.33
C LEU A 244 -13.37 -7.92 -25.64
N PHE A 245 -14.25 -8.91 -25.58
CA PHE A 245 -13.95 -10.30 -25.94
C PHE A 245 -14.91 -10.74 -27.05
N ASN A 246 -14.35 -11.24 -28.15
CA ASN A 246 -15.13 -11.63 -29.32
C ASN A 246 -15.15 -13.16 -29.48
N GLY A 247 -16.23 -13.68 -30.07
CA GLY A 247 -16.37 -15.12 -30.31
C GLY A 247 -16.43 -15.90 -29.00
N LYS A 248 -15.99 -17.15 -28.97
CA LYS A 248 -15.90 -17.94 -27.72
C LYS A 248 -14.45 -18.21 -27.38
N GLY A 249 -14.12 -18.23 -26.10
CA GLY A 249 -12.77 -18.57 -25.71
C GLY A 249 -12.46 -18.48 -24.23
N LYS A 250 -11.18 -18.68 -23.94
CA LYS A 250 -10.64 -18.76 -22.60
C LYS A 250 -9.27 -18.09 -22.54
N ALA A 251 -8.98 -17.44 -21.42
CA ALA A 251 -7.67 -16.89 -21.15
C ALA A 251 -7.23 -17.16 -19.70
N LYS A 252 -5.92 -17.31 -19.51
CA LYS A 252 -5.30 -17.32 -18.19
C LYS A 252 -4.71 -15.94 -17.92
N LEU A 253 -5.03 -15.39 -16.75
CA LEU A 253 -4.52 -14.13 -16.25
C LEU A 253 -3.52 -14.43 -15.14
N GLU A 254 -2.31 -13.90 -15.26
CA GLU A 254 -1.26 -14.01 -14.25
C GLU A 254 -0.84 -12.62 -13.78
N PHE A 255 -0.79 -12.43 -12.46
CA PHE A 255 -0.51 -11.15 -11.84
C PHE A 255 0.87 -11.20 -11.19
N TYR A 256 1.73 -10.27 -11.59
CA TYR A 256 3.10 -10.13 -11.15
C TYR A 256 3.26 -8.75 -10.53
N LYS A 257 4.28 -8.63 -9.67
CA LYS A 257 4.61 -7.39 -8.99
C LYS A 257 6.08 -7.08 -9.19
N ASN A 258 6.44 -5.81 -9.25
CA ASN A 258 7.82 -5.31 -9.13
C ASN A 258 8.85 -6.04 -10.03
N GLY A 259 8.43 -6.48 -11.21
CA GLY A 259 9.28 -7.21 -12.16
C GLY A 259 9.60 -8.66 -11.77
N GLU A 260 8.98 -9.24 -10.75
CA GLU A 260 9.19 -10.64 -10.35
C GLU A 260 8.76 -11.64 -11.46
N ASP A 261 9.46 -12.77 -11.51
CA ASP A 261 9.23 -13.85 -12.50
C ASP A 261 8.06 -14.78 -12.13
N SER A 262 7.70 -14.84 -10.85
CA SER A 262 6.60 -15.69 -10.35
C SER A 262 5.34 -14.86 -10.10
N PRO A 263 4.15 -15.32 -10.55
CA PRO A 263 2.92 -14.60 -10.28
C PRO A 263 2.52 -14.73 -8.80
N PHE A 264 2.06 -13.64 -8.20
CA PHE A 264 1.49 -13.67 -6.85
C PHE A 264 0.01 -14.09 -6.85
N ASN A 265 -0.64 -14.07 -8.01
CA ASN A 265 -2.01 -14.52 -8.22
C ASN A 265 -2.21 -14.98 -9.66
N SER A 266 -3.16 -15.87 -9.88
CA SER A 266 -3.59 -16.29 -11.22
C SER A 266 -5.07 -16.65 -11.25
N LYS A 267 -5.73 -16.41 -12.37
CA LYS A 267 -7.11 -16.85 -12.60
C LYS A 267 -7.32 -17.21 -14.06
N GLU A 268 -8.42 -17.88 -14.35
CA GLU A 268 -8.88 -18.10 -15.71
C GLU A 268 -10.20 -17.39 -15.92
N ILE A 269 -10.40 -16.90 -17.15
CA ILE A 269 -11.65 -16.32 -17.61
C ILE A 269 -12.12 -17.07 -18.85
N GLU A 270 -13.42 -17.18 -19.01
CA GLU A 270 -14.07 -17.76 -20.19
C GLU A 270 -15.18 -16.80 -20.65
N TRP A 271 -15.37 -16.70 -21.96
CA TRP A 271 -16.44 -15.90 -22.55
C TRP A 271 -17.23 -16.72 -23.59
N GLN A 272 -18.55 -16.56 -23.57
CA GLN A 272 -19.49 -17.26 -24.45
C GLN A 272 -20.57 -16.33 -25.00
#